data_AF-A0A975HH07-F1
#
_entry.id   AF-A0A975HH07-F1
#
_cell.length_a   1.000
_cell.length_b   1.000
_cell.length_c   1.000
_cell.angle_alpha   90.00
_cell.angle_beta   90.00
_cell.angle_gamma   90.00
#
_symmetry.space_group_name_H-M   'P 1'
#
loop_
_entity.id
_entity.type
_entity.pdbx_description
1 polymer ?
#
loop_
_entity_poly.entity_id
_entity_poly.type
_entity_poly.pdbx_seq_one_letter_code
_entity_poly.pdbx_strand_id
1 'polypeptide(L)'
;MKKSIILLSLIPFHCFSEGFALDRDYSVGAGIGAMYNGVGVNVARSTYTDLGYVAAGCTSYSTISGSSCGLSVGWIKTDLFSADSNKHGFGLYAGKLDEENYTSYTLTNQGRVYYQHDKDIYGAGVSYTYFTNGINRPGPTYGISVHTTNAEFKSRYAGFLQVGYQF
;
A
#
# COMPACT_ATOMS: atom_id res chain seq x y z
N MET A 1 2.96 -10.03 -39.55
CA MET A 1 3.48 -10.63 -38.31
C MET A 1 4.85 -10.04 -38.02
N LYS A 2 4.96 -9.07 -37.11
CA LYS A 2 6.25 -8.50 -36.67
C LYS A 2 6.51 -8.97 -35.25
N LYS A 3 7.60 -9.72 -35.05
CA LYS A 3 8.09 -10.14 -33.74
C LYS A 3 8.85 -8.98 -33.13
N SER A 4 8.28 -8.32 -32.12
CA SER A 4 9.03 -7.38 -31.28
C SER A 4 9.67 -8.15 -30.14
N ILE A 5 10.99 -8.23 -30.17
CA ILE A 5 11.81 -8.77 -29.09
C ILE A 5 11.89 -7.67 -28.02
N ILE A 6 11.28 -7.92 -26.86
CA ILE A 6 11.41 -7.04 -25.69
C ILE A 6 12.76 -7.34 -25.04
N LEU A 7 13.69 -6.42 -25.20
CA LEU A 7 14.98 -6.44 -24.50
C LEU A 7 14.72 -6.07 -23.04
N LEU A 8 14.76 -7.07 -22.16
CA LEU A 8 14.65 -6.88 -20.72
C LEU A 8 15.90 -6.14 -20.23
N SER A 9 15.77 -4.83 -20.02
CA SER A 9 16.77 -4.00 -19.37
C SER A 9 16.97 -4.49 -17.95
N LEU A 10 18.04 -5.26 -17.73
CA LEU A 10 18.57 -5.58 -16.42
C LEU A 10 19.18 -4.30 -15.85
N ILE A 11 18.37 -3.51 -15.14
CA ILE A 11 18.89 -2.45 -14.27
C ILE A 11 19.55 -3.15 -13.08
N PRO A 12 20.87 -3.07 -12.90
CA PRO A 12 21.51 -3.68 -11.77
C PRO A 12 21.18 -2.84 -10.52
N PHE A 13 20.41 -3.43 -9.60
CA PHE A 13 20.12 -2.93 -8.26
C PHE A 13 21.42 -2.95 -7.41
N HIS A 14 22.37 -2.06 -7.71
CA HIS A 14 23.42 -1.70 -6.77
C HIS A 14 22.91 -0.53 -5.93
N CYS A 15 21.96 -0.79 -5.04
CA CYS A 15 21.44 0.21 -4.12
C CYS A 15 21.93 -0.15 -2.70
N PHE A 16 23.02 0.51 -2.30
CA PHE A 16 23.49 0.74 -0.92
C PHE A 16 23.58 -0.49 -0.01
N SER A 17 24.69 -1.22 -0.12
CA SER A 17 25.27 -1.93 1.02
C SER A 17 26.30 -1.01 1.67
N GLU A 18 25.85 -0.09 2.53
CA GLU A 18 26.72 0.51 3.54
C GLU A 18 26.00 0.51 4.87
N GLY A 19 26.60 -0.19 5.83
CA GLY A 19 26.09 -0.31 7.18
C GLY A 19 26.05 1.04 7.87
N PHE A 20 24.83 1.56 8.05
CA PHE A 20 24.55 2.61 9.03
C PHE A 20 23.60 2.01 10.07
N ALA A 21 24.19 1.41 11.10
CA ALA A 21 23.54 1.22 12.38
C ALA A 21 23.45 2.59 13.07
N LEU A 22 22.61 3.46 12.51
CA LEU A 22 22.15 4.65 13.18
C LEU A 22 21.01 4.24 14.10
N ASP A 23 20.93 4.88 15.26
CA ASP A 23 19.75 4.93 16.11
C ASP A 23 18.64 5.62 15.31
N ARG A 24 18.04 4.88 14.36
CA ARG A 24 17.15 5.48 13.38
C ARG A 24 15.74 5.44 13.93
N ASP A 25 15.30 6.61 14.35
CA ASP A 25 13.87 6.94 14.44
C ASP A 25 13.14 6.63 13.14
N TYR A 26 13.83 6.53 11.99
CA TYR A 26 13.23 6.34 10.66
C TYR A 26 13.62 5.02 10.00
N SER A 27 12.65 4.36 9.39
CA SER A 27 12.82 3.15 8.59
C SER A 27 12.17 3.31 7.22
N VAL A 28 12.61 2.48 6.29
CA VAL A 28 12.00 2.36 4.96
C VAL A 28 11.49 0.94 4.82
N GLY A 29 10.34 0.75 4.18
CA GLY A 29 9.78 -0.57 3.94
C GLY A 29 9.43 -0.77 2.47
N ALA A 30 9.44 -2.02 2.03
CA ALA A 30 8.90 -2.42 0.74
C ALA A 30 8.10 -3.73 0.88
N GLY A 31 7.02 -3.87 0.14
CA GLY A 31 6.19 -5.07 0.23
C GLY A 31 4.85 -4.94 -0.45
N ILE A 32 3.97 -5.87 -0.07
CA ILE A 32 2.56 -5.91 -0.45
C ILE A 32 1.71 -5.74 0.81
N GLY A 33 0.62 -4.97 0.75
CA GLY A 33 -0.37 -4.83 1.81
C GLY A 33 -0.66 -3.38 2.22
N ALA A 34 -1.44 -3.20 3.29
CA ALA A 34 -1.86 -1.87 3.75
C ALA A 34 -0.69 -0.97 4.16
N MET A 35 0.37 -1.53 4.76
CA MET A 35 1.57 -0.78 5.13
C MET A 35 2.42 -0.33 3.92
N TYR A 36 2.04 -0.72 2.70
CA TYR A 36 2.76 -0.45 1.46
C TYR A 36 1.83 0.13 0.36
N ASN A 37 0.60 0.51 0.73
CA ASN A 37 -0.48 0.93 -0.19
C ASN A 37 -0.68 -0.02 -1.38
N GLY A 38 -0.88 -1.31 -1.10
CA GLY A 38 -0.87 -2.36 -2.13
C GLY A 38 0.56 -2.85 -2.32
N VAL A 39 1.05 -2.93 -3.56
CA VAL A 39 2.46 -3.22 -3.86
C VAL A 39 3.23 -1.90 -3.89
N GLY A 40 4.17 -1.71 -2.97
CA GLY A 40 4.83 -0.42 -2.85
C GLY A 40 5.86 -0.32 -1.74
N VAL A 41 6.06 0.91 -1.29
CA VAL A 41 7.06 1.29 -0.29
C VAL A 41 6.44 2.15 0.80
N ASN A 42 7.12 2.22 1.95
CA ASN A 42 6.81 3.19 2.99
C ASN A 42 8.06 3.84 3.56
N VAL A 43 7.86 5.00 4.15
CA VAL A 43 8.80 5.64 5.07
C VAL A 43 8.08 5.75 6.41
N ALA A 44 8.71 5.25 7.45
CA ALA A 44 8.11 5.14 8.77
C ALA A 44 9.01 5.77 9.83
N ARG A 45 8.39 6.36 10.84
CA ARG A 45 9.04 6.72 12.10
C ARG A 45 8.65 5.68 13.16
N SER A 46 9.63 4.99 13.74
CA SER A 46 9.42 3.91 14.70
C SER A 46 10.07 4.19 16.06
N THR A 47 9.32 3.95 17.14
CA THR A 47 9.81 3.81 18.51
C THR A 47 9.72 2.34 18.92
N TYR A 48 10.04 1.99 20.17
CA TYR A 48 9.88 0.62 20.66
C TYR A 48 8.43 0.08 20.55
N THR A 49 7.42 0.95 20.61
CA THR A 49 6.00 0.55 20.67
C THR A 49 5.15 1.12 19.54
N ASP A 50 5.63 2.14 18.83
CA ASP A 50 4.86 2.90 17.87
C ASP A 50 5.55 2.96 16.52
N LEU A 51 4.77 2.94 15.45
CA LEU A 51 5.24 3.17 14.09
C LEU A 51 4.23 3.98 13.32
N GLY A 52 4.56 5.23 13.02
CA GLY A 52 3.81 6.08 12.10
C GLY A 52 4.44 6.04 10.71
N TYR A 53 3.66 5.91 9.64
CA TYR A 53 4.21 5.78 8.29
C TYR A 53 3.42 6.52 7.23
N VAL A 54 4.11 6.85 6.14
CA VAL A 54 3.54 7.26 4.85
C VAL A 54 3.96 6.21 3.83
N ALA A 55 3.02 5.74 3.03
CA ALA A 55 3.25 4.73 2.00
C ALA A 55 2.78 5.20 0.62
N ALA A 56 3.45 4.69 -0.40
CA ALA A 56 3.15 4.91 -1.80
C ALA A 56 3.19 3.57 -2.52
N GLY A 57 2.18 3.28 -3.32
CA GLY A 57 2.04 1.98 -3.97
C GLY A 57 0.82 1.88 -4.86
N CYS A 58 0.68 0.73 -5.51
CA CYS A 58 -0.44 0.43 -6.39
C CYS A 58 -1.22 -0.78 -5.89
N THR A 59 -2.55 -0.65 -5.86
CA THR A 59 -3.46 -1.64 -5.27
C THR A 59 -4.08 -2.58 -6.30
N SER A 60 -4.17 -2.14 -7.55
CA SER A 60 -4.70 -2.95 -8.64
C SER A 60 -4.03 -2.61 -9.96
N TYR A 61 -4.04 -3.55 -10.89
CA TYR A 61 -3.63 -3.35 -12.28
C TYR A 61 -4.62 -4.03 -13.21
N SER A 62 -5.03 -3.33 -14.25
CA SER A 62 -5.92 -3.84 -15.29
C SER A 62 -5.44 -3.33 -16.65
N THR A 63 -5.52 -4.19 -17.67
CA THR A 63 -5.16 -3.84 -19.06
C THR A 63 -6.06 -2.75 -19.64
N ILE A 64 -7.28 -2.60 -19.11
CA ILE A 64 -8.29 -1.66 -19.62
C ILE A 64 -8.23 -0.32 -18.87
N SER A 65 -7.99 -0.36 -17.56
CA SER A 65 -8.09 0.81 -16.68
C SER A 65 -6.75 1.28 -16.09
N GLY A 66 -5.64 0.62 -16.41
CA GLY A 66 -4.33 0.97 -15.87
C GLY A 66 -4.10 0.47 -14.44
N SER A 67 -3.08 1.05 -13.79
CA SER A 67 -2.74 0.79 -12.39
C SER A 67 -3.40 1.83 -11.49
N SER A 68 -4.13 1.38 -10.46
CA SER A 68 -4.57 2.29 -9.40
C SER A 68 -3.46 2.47 -8.39
N CYS A 69 -2.91 3.67 -8.32
CA CYS A 69 -1.81 4.01 -7.41
C CYS A 69 -2.20 5.19 -6.51
N GLY A 70 -1.60 5.23 -5.32
CA GLY A 70 -1.97 6.23 -4.34
C GLY A 70 -0.97 6.35 -3.20
N LEU A 71 -1.37 7.20 -2.26
CA LEU A 71 -0.68 7.42 -1.01
C LEU A 71 -1.59 7.01 0.15
N SER A 72 -0.98 6.49 1.19
CA SER A 72 -1.65 6.22 2.46
C SER A 72 -0.79 6.64 3.63
N VAL A 73 -1.43 6.91 4.75
CA VAL A 73 -0.79 7.14 6.05
C VAL A 73 -1.32 6.12 7.04
N GLY A 74 -0.50 5.76 8.02
CA GLY A 74 -0.95 4.87 9.08
C GLY A 74 -0.13 4.96 10.34
N TRP A 75 -0.67 4.35 11.39
CA TRP A 75 -0.06 4.25 12.71
C TRP A 75 -0.25 2.85 13.23
N ILE A 76 0.80 2.25 13.81
CA ILE A 76 0.80 0.91 14.39
C ILE A 76 1.29 1.00 15.84
N LYS A 77 0.62 0.29 16.73
CA LYS A 77 0.98 0.15 18.15
C LYS A 77 1.17 -1.32 18.53
N THR A 78 2.17 -1.62 19.34
CA THR A 78 2.43 -3.00 19.81
C THR A 78 2.13 -3.22 21.28
N ASP A 79 1.93 -2.15 22.05
CA ASP A 79 1.71 -2.17 23.51
C ASP A 79 0.22 -2.23 23.90
N LEU A 80 -0.65 -2.54 22.95
CA LEU A 80 -2.07 -2.73 23.20
C LEU A 80 -2.30 -3.96 24.09
N PHE A 81 -3.17 -3.80 25.09
CA PHE A 81 -3.56 -4.86 26.05
C PHE A 81 -2.43 -5.40 26.93
N SER A 82 -1.46 -4.56 27.28
CA SER A 82 -0.34 -4.92 28.18
C SER A 82 0.54 -6.06 27.65
N ALA A 83 0.59 -6.24 26.33
CA ALA A 83 1.50 -7.18 25.70
C ALA A 83 2.96 -6.68 25.86
N ASP A 84 3.80 -7.47 26.54
CA ASP A 84 5.25 -7.20 26.67
C ASP A 84 6.00 -7.67 25.41
N SER A 85 5.56 -7.20 24.24
CA SER A 85 6.14 -7.58 22.96
C SER A 85 6.00 -6.46 21.95
N ASN A 86 7.12 -6.09 21.33
CA ASN A 86 7.14 -5.14 20.22
C ASN A 86 6.98 -5.79 18.83
N LYS A 87 6.52 -7.05 18.78
CA LYS A 87 6.37 -7.80 17.53
C LYS A 87 4.95 -7.81 16.97
N HIS A 88 3.95 -7.65 17.82
CA HIS A 88 2.55 -7.75 17.43
C HIS A 88 1.94 -6.36 17.34
N GLY A 89 1.89 -5.80 16.14
CA GLY A 89 1.35 -4.47 15.89
C GLY A 89 -0.11 -4.49 15.48
N PHE A 90 -0.91 -3.63 16.09
CA PHE A 90 -2.25 -3.28 15.63
C PHE A 90 -2.25 -1.84 15.14
N GLY A 91 -2.82 -1.61 13.97
CA GLY A 91 -2.74 -0.30 13.33
C GLY A 91 -4.05 0.20 12.76
N LEU A 92 -4.02 1.50 12.47
CA LEU A 92 -5.01 2.23 11.70
C LEU A 92 -4.32 2.82 10.47
N TYR A 93 -5.02 2.87 9.36
CA TYR A 93 -4.51 3.51 8.14
C TYR A 93 -5.64 4.15 7.36
N ALA A 94 -5.29 5.15 6.55
CA ALA A 94 -6.19 5.80 5.61
C ALA A 94 -5.43 6.27 4.37
N GLY A 95 -6.11 6.34 3.22
CA GLY A 95 -5.47 6.77 1.98
C GLY A 95 -6.34 6.57 0.75
N LYS A 96 -5.73 6.82 -0.41
CA LYS A 96 -6.30 6.46 -1.71
C LYS A 96 -6.00 4.98 -1.98
N LEU A 97 -7.04 4.15 -1.91
CA LEU A 97 -6.92 2.68 -1.95
C LEU A 97 -7.32 2.09 -3.30
N ASP A 98 -8.07 2.80 -4.13
CA ASP A 98 -8.42 2.32 -5.47
C ASP A 98 -8.84 3.50 -6.37
N GLU A 99 -9.15 3.20 -7.63
CA GLU A 99 -9.77 4.09 -8.60
C GLU A 99 -11.00 3.41 -9.21
N GLU A 100 -12.09 4.16 -9.38
CA GLU A 100 -13.31 3.73 -10.04
C GLU A 100 -13.42 4.41 -11.41
N ASN A 101 -13.52 3.60 -12.47
CA ASN A 101 -13.71 4.09 -13.83
C ASN A 101 -15.07 3.64 -14.35
N TYR A 102 -15.92 4.58 -14.76
CA TYR A 102 -17.19 4.26 -15.39
C TYR A 102 -17.41 5.08 -16.66
N THR A 103 -18.06 4.45 -17.64
CA THR A 103 -18.42 5.09 -18.90
C THR A 103 -19.90 5.45 -18.87
N SER A 104 -20.24 6.73 -19.01
CA SER A 104 -21.60 7.18 -19.24
C SER A 104 -21.80 7.50 -20.73
N TYR A 105 -23.05 7.45 -21.20
CA TYR A 105 -23.37 7.86 -22.58
C TYR A 105 -24.57 8.79 -22.59
N THR A 106 -24.51 9.78 -23.47
CA THR A 106 -25.64 10.68 -23.77
C THR A 106 -26.01 10.53 -25.24
N LEU A 107 -27.31 10.41 -25.49
CA LEU A 107 -27.86 10.46 -26.84
C LEU A 107 -28.04 11.92 -27.24
N THR A 108 -27.33 12.34 -28.29
CA THR A 108 -27.50 13.65 -28.92
C THR A 108 -28.16 13.47 -30.30
N ASN A 109 -28.66 14.55 -30.88
CA ASN A 109 -29.22 14.54 -32.23
C ASN A 109 -28.20 14.14 -33.32
N GLN A 110 -26.92 13.99 -32.96
CA GLN A 110 -25.80 13.65 -33.85
C GLN A 110 -25.22 12.25 -33.57
N GLY A 111 -25.76 11.51 -32.60
CA GLY A 111 -25.32 10.15 -32.25
C GLY A 111 -25.12 9.93 -30.76
N ARG A 112 -24.39 8.86 -30.40
CA ARG A 112 -24.06 8.52 -29.01
C ARG A 112 -22.70 9.11 -28.65
N VAL A 113 -22.67 9.96 -27.63
CA VAL A 113 -21.43 10.52 -27.06
C VAL A 113 -21.10 9.75 -25.79
N TYR A 114 -19.86 9.27 -25.67
CA TYR A 114 -19.37 8.56 -24.50
C TYR A 114 -18.52 9.49 -23.63
N TYR A 115 -18.75 9.47 -22.32
CA TYR A 115 -17.95 10.20 -21.34
C TYR A 115 -17.30 9.20 -20.39
N GLN A 116 -15.99 9.34 -20.21
CA GLN A 116 -15.22 8.57 -19.26
C GLN A 116 -15.13 9.37 -17.95
N HIS A 117 -15.44 8.73 -16.83
CA HIS A 117 -15.34 9.32 -15.51
C HIS A 117 -14.38 8.48 -14.66
N ASP A 118 -13.38 9.15 -14.10
CA ASP A 118 -12.41 8.56 -13.18
C ASP A 118 -12.64 9.17 -11.79
N LYS A 119 -12.79 8.31 -10.78
CA LYS A 119 -13.08 8.72 -9.40
C LYS A 119 -12.14 8.01 -8.43
N ASP A 120 -11.42 8.80 -7.63
CA ASP A 120 -10.58 8.27 -6.57
C ASP A 120 -11.41 7.62 -5.46
N ILE A 121 -10.99 6.42 -5.06
CA ILE A 121 -11.54 5.72 -3.91
C ILE A 121 -10.62 5.92 -2.71
N TYR A 122 -11.16 6.57 -1.69
CA TYR A 122 -10.53 6.74 -0.40
C TYR A 122 -11.08 5.73 0.60
N GLY A 123 -10.23 5.26 1.50
CA GLY A 123 -10.64 4.36 2.56
C GLY A 123 -9.84 4.50 3.83
N ALA A 124 -10.38 3.90 4.88
CA ALA A 124 -9.75 3.79 6.19
C ALA A 124 -9.97 2.39 6.75
N GLY A 125 -8.98 1.88 7.48
CA GLY A 125 -8.98 0.51 7.96
C GLY A 125 -8.17 0.27 9.22
N VAL A 126 -8.31 -0.95 9.71
CA VAL A 126 -7.52 -1.51 10.80
C VAL A 126 -6.60 -2.59 10.24
N SER A 127 -5.44 -2.76 10.85
CA SER A 127 -4.48 -3.79 10.46
C SER A 127 -3.89 -4.50 11.66
N TYR A 128 -3.44 -5.73 11.42
CA TYR A 128 -2.53 -6.45 12.28
C TYR A 128 -1.26 -6.74 11.50
N THR A 129 -0.10 -6.42 12.07
CA THR A 129 1.23 -6.67 11.49
C THR A 129 2.12 -7.36 12.52
N TYR A 130 2.69 -8.48 12.14
CA TYR A 130 3.74 -9.17 12.87
C TYR A 130 5.12 -8.76 12.34
N PHE A 131 5.95 -8.20 13.21
CA PHE A 131 7.33 -7.80 12.96
C PHE A 131 8.28 -8.86 13.53
N THR A 132 8.95 -9.62 12.68
CA THR A 132 9.75 -10.78 13.11
C THR A 132 10.82 -10.41 14.15
N ASN A 133 11.46 -9.25 13.96
CA ASN A 133 12.54 -8.73 14.79
C ASN A 133 12.10 -7.62 15.76
N GLY A 134 10.81 -7.26 15.78
CA GLY A 134 10.27 -6.09 16.49
C GLY A 134 10.05 -4.88 15.57
N ILE A 135 9.10 -4.03 15.94
CA ILE A 135 8.59 -2.92 15.11
C ILE A 135 9.63 -1.83 14.77
N ASN A 136 10.68 -1.73 15.59
CA ASN A 136 11.77 -0.77 15.42
C ASN A 136 13.08 -1.40 14.94
N ARG A 137 13.01 -2.61 14.37
CA ARG A 137 14.19 -3.32 13.88
C ARG A 137 13.99 -3.80 12.45
N PRO A 138 15.06 -3.85 11.64
CA PRO A 138 14.96 -4.37 10.29
C PRO A 138 14.51 -5.83 10.29
N GLY A 139 13.61 -6.20 9.39
CA GLY A 139 13.18 -7.58 9.22
C GLY A 139 11.90 -7.77 8.42
N PRO A 140 11.54 -9.04 8.15
CA PRO A 140 10.31 -9.38 7.47
C PRO A 140 9.07 -9.04 8.30
N THR A 141 8.02 -8.57 7.62
CA THR A 141 6.71 -8.27 8.18
C THR A 141 5.63 -9.08 7.50
N TYR A 142 4.62 -9.48 8.28
CA TYR A 142 3.47 -10.25 7.82
C TYR A 142 2.21 -9.68 8.43
N GLY A 143 1.09 -9.67 7.73
CA GLY A 143 -0.10 -9.08 8.32
C GLY A 143 -1.38 -9.31 7.53
N ILE A 144 -2.45 -8.81 8.13
CA ILE A 144 -3.77 -8.76 7.53
C ILE A 144 -4.40 -7.40 7.82
N SER A 145 -5.26 -6.94 6.95
CA SER A 145 -6.03 -5.72 7.20
C SER A 145 -7.45 -5.82 6.64
N VAL A 146 -8.33 -5.02 7.21
CA VAL A 146 -9.69 -4.79 6.70
C VAL A 146 -9.96 -3.30 6.69
N HIS A 147 -10.67 -2.83 5.68
CA HIS A 147 -10.96 -1.41 5.50
C HIS A 147 -12.32 -1.19 4.85
N THR A 148 -12.84 0.00 5.07
CA THR A 148 -14.01 0.53 4.37
C THR A 148 -13.58 1.60 3.37
N THR A 149 -14.32 1.74 2.28
CA THR A 149 -14.08 2.74 1.23
C THR A 149 -15.32 3.59 0.96
N ASN A 150 -15.12 4.73 0.28
CA ASN A 150 -16.20 5.56 -0.27
C ASN A 150 -16.68 5.08 -1.67
N ALA A 151 -16.38 3.83 -2.04
CA ALA A 151 -16.77 3.26 -3.32
C ALA A 151 -18.30 3.27 -3.52
N GLU A 152 -18.73 3.67 -4.72
CA GLU A 152 -20.14 3.67 -5.10
C GLU A 152 -20.53 2.42 -5.88
N PHE A 153 -19.61 1.91 -6.71
CA PHE A 153 -19.87 0.79 -7.63
C PHE A 153 -19.02 -0.45 -7.30
N LYS A 154 -17.92 -0.31 -6.56
CA LYS A 154 -17.12 -1.40 -6.01
C LYS A 154 -17.53 -1.76 -4.58
N SER A 155 -17.02 -2.90 -4.09
CA SER A 155 -17.22 -3.34 -2.70
C SER A 155 -16.77 -2.26 -1.71
N ARG A 156 -17.68 -1.86 -0.81
CA ARG A 156 -17.39 -0.90 0.27
C ARG A 156 -16.46 -1.44 1.34
N TYR A 157 -16.29 -2.77 1.41
CA TYR A 157 -15.40 -3.44 2.34
C TYR A 157 -14.39 -4.29 1.57
N ALA A 158 -13.13 -4.21 1.98
CA ALA A 158 -12.04 -4.99 1.42
C ALA A 158 -10.94 -5.21 2.47
N GLY A 159 -9.90 -5.94 2.10
CA GLY A 159 -8.78 -6.24 2.98
C GLY A 159 -7.52 -6.57 2.22
N PHE A 160 -6.39 -6.54 2.92
CA PHE A 160 -5.10 -6.95 2.38
C PHE A 160 -4.52 -8.13 3.16
N LEU A 161 -3.86 -9.03 2.45
CA LEU A 161 -2.77 -9.81 3.02
C LEU A 161 -1.48 -8.99 2.86
N GLN A 162 -0.65 -9.00 3.90
CA GLN A 162 0.58 -8.23 3.94
C GLN A 162 1.80 -9.13 4.04
N VAL A 163 2.79 -8.88 3.19
CA VAL A 163 4.13 -9.46 3.24
C VAL A 163 5.11 -8.37 2.82
N GLY A 164 6.14 -8.12 3.60
CA GLY A 164 7.15 -7.15 3.23
C GLY A 164 8.40 -7.24 4.07
N TYR A 165 9.26 -6.24 3.90
CA TYR A 165 10.48 -6.07 4.67
C TYR A 165 10.60 -4.62 5.13
N GLN A 166 11.06 -4.42 6.35
CA GLN A 166 11.41 -3.13 6.93
C GLN A 166 12.93 -3.06 7.09
N PHE A 167 13.54 -1.98 6.62
CA PHE A 167 14.98 -1.73 6.62
C PHE A 167 15.39 -0.77 7.72
#